data_AF-A0A7J9ECH8-F1
#
_entry.id   AF-A0A7J9ECH8-F1
#
_cell.length_a   1.000
_cell.length_b   1.000
_cell.length_c   1.000
_cell.angle_alpha   90.00
_cell.angle_beta   90.00
_cell.angle_gamma   90.00
#
_symmetry.space_group_name_H-M   'P 1'
#
loop_
_entity.id
_entity.type
_entity.pdbx_description
1 polymer ?
#
loop_
_entity_poly.entity_id
_entity_poly.type
_entity_poly.pdbx_seq_one_letter_code
_entity_poly.pdbx_strand_id
1 'polypeptide(L)'
;MQRNVLWRPPKSGVIKLNFDASFASNTNFSISAVLANDLEGQIMGACTYPLLDVADAFVAEAKACERALYFALAMGFRKHIRFLAGFFKEVTYLFVPREANKATQELAMDG
;
A
#
# COMPACT_ATOMS: atom_id res chain seq x y z
N MET A 1 -10.93 -17.13 19.01
CA MET A 1 -11.81 -15.99 18.65
C MET A 1 -11.17 -15.26 17.47
N GLN A 2 -11.71 -15.39 16.26
CA GLN A 2 -11.34 -14.51 15.15
C GLN A 2 -11.80 -13.10 15.52
N ARG A 3 -10.85 -12.18 15.73
CA ARG A 3 -11.19 -10.76 15.76
C ARG A 3 -11.61 -10.42 14.33
N ASN A 4 -12.89 -10.10 14.12
CA ASN A 4 -13.35 -9.46 12.89
C ASN A 4 -12.65 -8.08 12.81
N VAL A 5 -11.44 -8.05 12.27
CA VAL A 5 -10.73 -6.80 12.03
C VAL A 5 -11.21 -6.28 10.69
N LEU A 6 -12.33 -5.57 10.73
CA LEU A 6 -12.87 -4.89 9.56
C LEU A 6 -11.95 -3.72 9.20
N TRP A 7 -11.73 -3.53 7.89
CA TRP A 7 -11.09 -2.32 7.39
C TRP A 7 -11.83 -1.10 7.93
N ARG A 8 -11.07 -0.10 8.37
CA ARG A 8 -11.62 1.15 8.91
C ARG A 8 -11.25 2.32 8.01
N PRO A 9 -12.21 3.20 7.69
CA PRO A 9 -11.95 4.39 6.89
C PRO A 9 -11.01 5.37 7.60
N PRO A 10 -10.27 6.18 6.83
CA PRO A 10 -9.47 7.26 7.37
C PRO A 10 -10.35 8.38 7.96
N LYS A 11 -9.71 9.34 8.65
CA LYS A 11 -10.38 10.58 9.06
C LYS A 11 -10.70 11.45 7.84
N SER A 12 -11.66 12.35 7.97
CA SER A 12 -11.98 13.33 6.90
C SER A 12 -10.74 14.13 6.47
N GLY A 13 -10.58 14.30 5.16
CA GLY A 13 -9.43 15.00 4.56
C GLY A 13 -8.12 14.20 4.53
N VAL A 14 -8.16 12.90 4.81
CA VAL A 14 -7.02 11.97 4.73
C VAL A 14 -7.31 10.88 3.71
N ILE A 15 -6.34 10.59 2.85
CA ILE A 15 -6.35 9.41 1.98
C ILE A 15 -5.61 8.29 2.68
N LYS A 16 -6.24 7.12 2.76
CA LYS A 16 -5.61 5.91 3.28
C LYS A 16 -4.96 5.14 2.14
N LEU A 17 -3.69 4.82 2.30
CA LEU A 17 -2.97 3.95 1.37
C LEU A 17 -2.78 2.61 2.04
N ASN A 18 -3.37 1.60 1.44
CA ASN A 18 -3.08 0.22 1.76
C ASN A 18 -2.07 -0.29 0.73
N PHE A 19 -1.04 -1.01 1.17
CA PHE A 19 -0.07 -1.65 0.28
C PHE A 19 0.19 -3.08 0.74
N ASP A 20 0.64 -3.91 -0.19
CA ASP A 20 0.99 -5.32 0.03
C ASP A 20 1.93 -5.78 -1.10
N ALA A 21 2.59 -6.92 -0.93
CA ALA A 21 3.37 -7.55 -1.98
C ALA A 21 3.11 -9.05 -2.08
N SER A 22 3.01 -9.56 -3.30
CA SER A 22 3.24 -10.98 -3.58
C SER A 22 4.73 -11.22 -3.81
N PHE A 23 5.22 -12.39 -3.44
CA PHE A 23 6.61 -12.77 -3.66
C PHE A 23 6.72 -14.26 -4.02
N ALA A 24 7.39 -14.55 -5.12
CA ALA A 24 7.67 -15.88 -5.61
C ALA A 24 9.17 -16.18 -5.45
N SER A 25 9.52 -16.97 -4.43
CA SER A 25 10.93 -17.26 -4.07
C SER A 25 11.67 -18.12 -5.09
N ASN A 26 10.97 -18.84 -5.97
CA ASN A 26 11.57 -19.64 -7.03
C ASN A 26 12.08 -18.78 -8.20
N THR A 27 11.51 -17.59 -8.40
CA THR A 27 11.86 -16.67 -9.50
C THR A 27 12.42 -15.35 -9.00
N ASN A 28 12.43 -15.12 -7.68
CA ASN A 28 12.71 -13.82 -7.06
C ASN A 28 11.87 -12.69 -7.64
N PHE A 29 10.65 -13.00 -8.07
CA PHE A 29 9.71 -12.05 -8.64
C PHE A 29 8.71 -11.62 -7.58
N SER A 30 8.36 -10.34 -7.59
CA SER A 30 7.38 -9.76 -6.69
C SER A 30 6.45 -8.82 -7.46
N ILE A 31 5.20 -8.75 -7.04
CA ILE A 31 4.31 -7.67 -7.44
C ILE A 31 3.91 -6.91 -6.19
N SER A 32 4.25 -5.62 -6.15
CA SER A 32 3.72 -4.71 -5.14
C SER A 32 2.35 -4.19 -5.59
N ALA A 33 1.38 -4.11 -4.69
CA ALA A 33 0.11 -3.44 -4.94
C ALA A 33 -0.11 -2.30 -3.97
N VAL A 34 -0.79 -1.24 -4.43
CA VAL A 34 -1.20 -0.10 -3.61
C VAL A 34 -2.63 0.27 -3.96
N LEU A 35 -3.46 0.46 -2.94
CA LEU A 35 -4.83 0.92 -3.03
C LEU A 35 -4.99 2.22 -2.23
N ALA A 36 -5.55 3.25 -2.84
CA ALA A 36 -5.92 4.49 -2.17
C ALA A 36 -7.43 4.55 -1.94
N ASN A 37 -7.84 4.83 -0.71
CA ASN A 37 -9.24 5.05 -0.36
C ASN A 37 -9.46 6.37 0.38
N ASP A 38 -10.63 6.96 0.18
CA ASP A 38 -11.09 8.09 0.97
C ASP A 38 -11.85 7.65 2.24
N LEU A 39 -12.47 8.63 2.92
CA LEU A 39 -13.30 8.45 4.12
C LEU A 39 -14.51 7.54 3.89
N GLU A 40 -15.08 7.53 2.68
CA GLU A 40 -16.27 6.74 2.35
C GLU A 40 -15.88 5.30 1.96
N GLY A 41 -14.58 5.01 1.87
CA GLY A 41 -14.06 3.74 1.37
C GLY A 41 -13.96 3.68 -0.15
N GLN A 42 -14.25 4.78 -0.84
CA GLN A 42 -14.21 4.83 -2.30
C GLN A 42 -12.76 4.76 -2.78
N ILE A 43 -12.52 3.95 -3.81
CA ILE A 43 -11.18 3.79 -4.38
C ILE A 43 -10.84 5.05 -5.19
N MET A 44 -9.84 5.79 -4.71
CA MET A 44 -9.33 7.00 -5.34
C MET A 44 -8.20 6.71 -6.34
N GLY A 45 -7.67 5.49 -6.30
CA GLY A 45 -6.70 4.99 -7.26
C GLY A 45 -6.10 3.66 -6.79
N ALA A 46 -5.55 2.91 -7.73
CA ALA A 46 -4.87 1.65 -7.47
C ALA A 46 -3.71 1.48 -8.46
N CYS A 47 -2.67 0.76 -8.07
CA CYS A 47 -1.56 0.42 -8.96
C CYS A 47 -0.85 -0.86 -8.51
N THR A 48 -0.22 -1.52 -9.48
CA THR A 48 0.68 -2.65 -9.27
C THR A 48 2.05 -2.33 -9.85
N TYR A 49 3.09 -2.90 -9.25
CA TYR A 49 4.47 -2.76 -9.70
C TYR A 49 5.15 -4.12 -9.70
N PRO A 50 5.38 -4.74 -10.87
CA PRO A 50 6.19 -5.94 -10.98
C PRO A 50 7.67 -5.59 -10.75
N LEU A 51 8.34 -6.40 -9.92
CA LEU A 51 9.75 -6.27 -9.53
C LEU A 51 10.45 -7.63 -9.70
N LEU A 52 11.57 -7.61 -10.42
CA LEU A 52 12.49 -8.74 -10.53
C LEU A 52 13.60 -8.65 -9.49
N ASP A 53 14.28 -9.77 -9.25
CA ASP A 53 15.46 -9.88 -8.38
C ASP A 53 15.23 -9.39 -6.95
N VAL A 54 14.04 -9.65 -6.41
CA VAL A 54 13.70 -9.36 -5.02
C VAL A 54 14.29 -10.44 -4.12
N ALA A 55 15.10 -10.03 -3.14
CA ALA A 55 15.87 -10.97 -2.31
C ALA A 55 14.98 -11.88 -1.46
N ASP A 56 13.91 -11.33 -0.88
CA ASP A 56 12.98 -12.06 -0.02
C ASP A 56 11.65 -11.30 0.15
N ALA A 57 10.70 -11.93 0.83
CA ALA A 57 9.38 -11.36 1.11
C ALA A 57 9.44 -10.08 1.97
N PHE A 58 10.45 -9.92 2.83
CA PHE A 58 10.60 -8.72 3.63
C PHE A 58 11.02 -7.53 2.75
N VAL A 59 11.94 -7.73 1.81
CA VAL A 59 12.30 -6.73 0.81
C VAL A 59 11.11 -6.41 -0.10
N ALA A 60 10.31 -7.41 -0.48
CA ALA A 60 9.08 -7.21 -1.26
C ALA A 60 8.10 -6.24 -0.58
N GLU A 61 7.82 -6.46 0.71
CA GLU A 61 6.94 -5.62 1.53
C GLU A 61 7.51 -4.21 1.72
N ALA A 62 8.81 -4.10 1.98
CA ALA A 62 9.48 -2.80 2.06
C ALA A 62 9.39 -2.03 0.74
N LYS A 63 9.46 -2.72 -0.39
CA LYS A 63 9.27 -2.13 -1.73
C LYS A 63 7.82 -1.72 -1.96
N ALA A 64 6.83 -2.49 -1.53
CA ALA A 64 5.42 -2.08 -1.61
C ALA A 64 5.16 -0.79 -0.81
N CYS A 65 5.75 -0.67 0.39
CA CYS A 65 5.71 0.55 1.18
C CYS A 65 6.33 1.76 0.45
N GLU A 66 7.52 1.58 -0.13
CA GLU A 66 8.18 2.62 -0.95
C GLU A 66 7.30 3.03 -2.15
N ARG A 67 6.73 2.05 -2.86
CA ARG A 67 5.86 2.28 -4.02
C ARG A 67 4.58 3.01 -3.64
N ALA A 68 4.03 2.77 -2.45
CA ALA A 68 2.87 3.51 -1.96
C ALA A 68 3.14 5.01 -1.84
N LEU A 69 4.33 5.39 -1.36
CA LEU A 69 4.72 6.80 -1.28
C LEU A 69 4.87 7.42 -2.66
N TYR A 70 5.53 6.74 -3.61
CA TYR A 70 5.64 7.22 -4.99
C TYR A 70 4.28 7.34 -5.67
N PHE A 71 3.40 6.37 -5.48
CA PHE A 71 2.04 6.39 -6.01
C PHE A 71 1.27 7.60 -5.49
N ALA A 72 1.30 7.85 -4.18
CA ALA A 72 0.64 9.00 -3.58
C ALA A 72 1.18 10.34 -4.09
N LEU A 73 2.50 10.41 -4.32
CA LEU A 73 3.10 11.57 -4.96
C LEU A 73 2.57 11.75 -6.39
N ALA A 74 2.53 10.68 -7.18
CA ALA A 74 2.05 10.70 -8.57
C ALA A 74 0.57 11.11 -8.67
N MET A 75 -0.25 10.64 -7.73
CA MET A 75 -1.68 10.98 -7.63
C MET A 75 -1.94 12.40 -7.10
N GLY A 76 -0.90 13.14 -6.71
CA GLY A 76 -1.05 14.50 -6.18
C GLY A 76 -1.64 14.55 -4.78
N PHE A 77 -1.60 13.45 -4.02
CA PHE A 77 -2.06 13.39 -2.61
C PHE A 77 -1.09 14.08 -1.65
N ARG A 78 -0.63 15.29 -2.00
CA ARG A 78 0.39 16.06 -1.27
C ARG A 78 -0.25 17.30 -0.65
N LYS A 79 0.23 17.71 0.53
CA LYS A 79 -0.03 19.06 1.04
C LYS A 79 1.12 20.04 0.74
N HIS A 80 2.41 19.75 0.99
CA HIS A 80 3.52 20.65 0.58
C HIS A 80 4.88 19.92 0.41
N ILE A 81 5.82 20.49 -0.35
CA ILE A 81 6.99 19.82 -0.98
C ILE A 81 8.28 19.82 -0.12
N ARG A 82 8.82 18.64 0.31
CA ARG A 82 10.25 18.20 0.42
C ARG A 82 10.42 16.82 1.14
N PHE A 83 11.25 15.91 0.59
CA PHE A 83 11.59 14.50 1.01
C PHE A 83 10.43 13.48 1.06
N LEU A 84 10.63 12.23 0.59
CA LEU A 84 9.57 11.21 0.34
C LEU A 84 8.51 11.05 1.45
N ALA A 85 8.93 10.99 2.72
CA ALA A 85 8.00 11.02 3.87
C ALA A 85 7.67 12.45 4.35
N GLY A 86 8.56 13.42 4.16
CA GLY A 86 8.38 14.83 4.50
C GLY A 86 7.41 15.61 3.59
N PHE A 87 6.96 15.00 2.48
CA PHE A 87 5.91 15.55 1.60
C PHE A 87 4.50 15.49 2.20
N PHE A 88 4.33 14.66 3.21
CA PHE A 88 3.06 14.49 3.89
C PHE A 88 3.10 15.27 5.20
N LYS A 89 2.01 15.97 5.51
CA LYS A 89 1.86 16.67 6.80
C LYS A 89 2.05 15.71 7.96
N GLU A 90 1.65 14.45 7.78
CA GLU A 90 1.75 13.36 8.74
C GLU A 90 1.71 12.04 7.95
N VAL A 91 2.59 11.10 8.27
CA VAL A 91 2.52 9.71 7.78
C VAL A 91 2.49 8.81 9.01
N THR A 92 1.48 7.95 9.10
CA THR A 92 1.35 6.98 10.18
C THR A 92 1.27 5.59 9.59
N TYR A 93 2.19 4.72 9.99
CA TYR A 93 2.19 3.32 9.62
C TYR A 93 1.39 2.52 10.65
N LEU A 94 0.39 1.79 10.18
CA LEU A 94 -0.40 0.90 11.02
C LEU A 94 -0.36 -0.50 10.42
N PHE A 95 0.19 -1.45 11.16
CA PHE A 95 0.06 -2.85 10.81
C PHE A 95 -1.41 -3.28 10.96
N VAL A 96 -1.96 -3.89 9.92
CA VAL A 96 -3.32 -4.45 9.91
C VAL A 96 -3.25 -5.94 9.56
N PRO A 97 -4.12 -6.79 10.14
CA PRO A 97 -4.24 -8.18 9.72
C PRO A 97 -4.59 -8.30 8.24
N ARG A 98 -4.15 -9.38 7.60
CA ARG A 98 -4.34 -9.63 6.16
C ARG A 98 -5.81 -9.57 5.74
N GLU A 99 -6.73 -10.00 6.60
CA GLU A 99 -8.17 -9.95 6.36
C GLU A 99 -8.69 -8.51 6.17
N ALA A 100 -8.05 -7.54 6.83
CA ALA A 100 -8.35 -6.12 6.70
C ALA A 100 -7.65 -5.46 5.50
N ASN A 101 -6.73 -6.17 4.82
CA ASN A 101 -5.98 -5.72 3.65
C ASN A 101 -6.28 -6.55 2.38
N LYS A 102 -7.37 -7.32 2.40
CA LYS A 102 -7.66 -8.36 1.40
C LYS A 102 -7.67 -7.85 -0.05
N ALA A 103 -8.24 -6.68 -0.31
CA ALA A 103 -8.29 -6.10 -1.65
C ALA A 103 -6.89 -5.81 -2.22
N THR A 104 -5.99 -5.28 -1.40
CA THR A 104 -4.61 -5.02 -1.81
C THR A 104 -3.83 -6.30 -2.01
N GLN A 105 -4.05 -7.28 -1.14
CA GLN A 105 -3.45 -8.60 -1.27
C GLN A 105 -3.87 -9.28 -2.58
N GLU A 106 -5.16 -9.27 -2.92
CA GLU A 106 -5.68 -9.83 -4.17
C GLU A 106 -5.06 -9.10 -5.36
N LEU A 107 -5.02 -7.77 -5.32
CA LEU A 107 -4.38 -6.95 -6.36
C LEU A 107 -2.88 -7.27 -6.53
N ALA A 108 -2.17 -7.60 -5.45
CA ALA A 108 -0.77 -8.01 -5.52
C ALA A 108 -0.58 -9.42 -6.11
N MET A 109 -1.58 -10.29 -6.01
CA MET A 109 -1.51 -11.65 -6.57
C MET A 109 -1.86 -11.67 -8.07
N ASP A 110 -2.74 -10.78 -8.51
CA ASP A 110 -3.27 -10.76 -9.88
C ASP A 110 -2.54 -9.80 -10.84
N GLY A 111 -1.78 -8.84 -10.28
CA GLY A 111 -1.12 -7.73 -11.02
C GLY A 111 0.10 -8.13 -11.82
#